data_AF-A0A942P8H8-F1
#
_entry.id   AF-A0A942P8H8-F1
#
_cell.length_a   1.000
_cell.length_b   1.000
_cell.length_c   1.000
_cell.angle_alpha   90.00
_cell.angle_beta   90.00
_cell.angle_gamma   90.00
#
_symmetry.space_group_name_H-M   'P 1'
#
loop_
_entity.id
_entity.type
_entity.pdbx_description
1 polymer ?
#
loop_
_entity_poly.entity_id
_entity_poly.type
_entity_poly.pdbx_seq_one_letter_code
_entity_poly.pdbx_strand_id
1 'polypeptide(L)'
;NEILFNPKSDGVDYVELYNRSNKIINLKNLFLANRSSTGVVANLRQLSLVDYPLFPSEYLVVSEDETIVKRLYIARNPTAFVNISSLPSYSDDKGNVLLLNNAGAMVDDLSYSEKWHFALIDNNEGVALERINPNAATNNKDNWTSAAKDAGYGTPTYQNSQFRQDLQVQGDITITPEVFSPDNDGFDDFITITYRFPQNGYIMNVTVFDANGRPVRALQRNAICGQTGTFRWDGLNDKFGKLPLGPYIIFTEIFNLEGKVKRFKNQVVLARRL
;
A
#
# COMPACT_ATOMS: atom_id res chain seq x y z
N ASN A 1 -5.52 -4.50 -10.89
CA ASN A 1 -4.34 -3.63 -10.79
C ASN A 1 -4.71 -2.21 -11.17
N GLU A 2 -5.39 -2.08 -12.30
CA GLU A 2 -5.94 -0.85 -12.84
C GLU A 2 -7.33 -1.17 -13.41
N ILE A 3 -8.23 -0.18 -13.43
CA ILE A 3 -9.56 -0.29 -14.04
C ILE A 3 -9.91 1.02 -14.76
N LEU A 4 -10.42 0.90 -15.98
CA LEU A 4 -11.16 1.96 -16.67
C LEU A 4 -12.63 1.53 -16.77
N PHE A 5 -13.51 2.32 -16.17
CA PHE A 5 -14.97 2.08 -16.09
C PHE A 5 -15.81 3.29 -16.52
N ASN A 6 -15.16 4.37 -16.97
CA ASN A 6 -15.77 5.55 -17.56
C ASN A 6 -14.91 5.95 -18.78
N PRO A 7 -14.94 5.17 -19.87
CA PRO A 7 -14.11 5.41 -21.04
C PRO A 7 -14.64 6.64 -21.79
N LYS A 8 -13.81 7.19 -22.68
CA LYS A 8 -14.28 8.20 -23.64
C LYS A 8 -15.40 7.63 -24.51
N SER A 9 -16.22 8.50 -25.09
CA SER A 9 -17.25 8.09 -26.07
C SER A 9 -16.79 7.17 -27.21
N ASP A 10 -15.51 7.21 -27.62
CA ASP A 10 -14.90 6.33 -28.62
C ASP A 10 -14.01 5.22 -28.02
N GLY A 11 -14.05 5.08 -26.70
CA GLY A 11 -13.27 4.16 -25.89
C GLY A 11 -14.03 2.90 -25.49
N VAL A 12 -13.34 2.04 -24.73
CA VAL A 12 -13.88 0.80 -24.16
C VAL A 12 -13.35 0.63 -22.75
N ASP A 13 -14.12 -0.05 -21.91
CA ASP A 13 -13.68 -0.46 -20.57
C ASP A 13 -12.48 -1.39 -20.65
N TYR A 14 -11.67 -1.37 -19.59
CA TYR A 14 -10.69 -2.43 -19.38
C TYR A 14 -10.44 -2.70 -17.90
N VAL A 15 -10.00 -3.93 -17.63
CA VAL A 15 -9.49 -4.36 -16.34
C VAL A 15 -8.07 -4.87 -16.53
N GLU A 16 -7.13 -4.33 -15.78
CA GLU A 16 -5.76 -4.82 -15.79
C GLU A 16 -5.48 -5.74 -14.60
N LEU A 17 -4.92 -6.91 -14.89
CA LEU A 17 -4.43 -7.86 -13.91
C LEU A 17 -2.92 -7.67 -13.71
N TYR A 18 -2.46 -7.83 -12.47
CA TYR A 18 -1.04 -7.89 -12.13
C TYR A 18 -0.77 -9.17 -11.33
N ASN A 19 0.10 -10.03 -11.85
CA ASN A 19 0.50 -11.25 -11.15
C ASN A 19 1.60 -10.94 -10.12
N ARG A 20 1.18 -10.54 -8.92
CA ARG A 20 2.10 -10.28 -7.80
C ARG A 20 2.71 -11.53 -7.15
N SER A 21 2.36 -12.73 -7.61
CA SER A 21 2.85 -13.99 -7.04
C SER A 21 4.10 -14.49 -7.75
N ASN A 22 4.74 -15.52 -7.20
CA ASN A 22 5.81 -16.25 -7.87
C ASN A 22 5.31 -17.46 -8.70
N LYS A 23 4.01 -17.56 -8.94
CA LYS A 23 3.38 -18.66 -9.68
C LYS A 23 3.04 -18.21 -11.09
N ILE A 24 3.07 -19.16 -12.03
CA ILE A 24 2.46 -18.98 -13.35
C ILE A 24 0.96 -19.21 -13.19
N ILE A 25 0.15 -18.23 -13.61
CA ILE A 25 -1.31 -18.30 -13.51
C ILE A 25 -1.86 -18.44 -14.92
N ASN A 26 -2.62 -19.50 -15.20
CA ASN A 26 -3.24 -19.69 -16.50
C ASN A 26 -4.59 -18.98 -16.55
N LEU A 27 -4.75 -18.00 -17.45
CA LEU A 27 -5.97 -17.21 -17.60
C LEU A 27 -7.18 -18.03 -18.04
N LYS A 28 -6.97 -19.20 -18.65
CA LYS A 28 -8.05 -20.16 -18.93
C LYS A 28 -8.85 -20.53 -17.69
N ASN A 29 -8.21 -20.47 -16.52
CA ASN A 29 -8.82 -20.79 -15.24
C ASN A 29 -9.32 -19.56 -14.47
N LEU A 30 -9.33 -18.37 -15.09
CA LEU A 30 -9.77 -17.13 -14.47
C LEU A 30 -11.01 -16.55 -15.15
N PHE A 31 -11.84 -15.91 -14.34
CA PHE A 31 -13.11 -15.32 -14.75
C PHE A 31 -13.25 -13.92 -14.14
N LEU A 32 -13.65 -12.96 -14.96
CA LEU A 32 -14.19 -11.69 -14.47
C LEU A 32 -15.69 -11.80 -14.23
N ALA A 33 -16.19 -11.12 -13.22
CA ALA A 33 -17.61 -11.05 -12.89
C ALA A 33 -17.93 -9.73 -12.18
N ASN A 34 -19.22 -9.46 -12.00
CA ASN A 34 -19.71 -8.38 -11.14
C ASN A 34 -20.74 -8.92 -10.13
N ARG A 35 -21.36 -8.04 -9.35
CA ARG A 35 -22.48 -8.39 -8.47
C ARG A 35 -23.80 -8.04 -9.12
N SER A 36 -24.82 -8.87 -8.89
CA SER A 36 -26.22 -8.52 -9.14
C SER A 36 -26.70 -7.41 -8.18
N SER A 37 -27.90 -6.89 -8.41
CA SER A 37 -28.56 -5.96 -7.48
C SER A 37 -28.81 -6.55 -6.08
N THR A 38 -28.79 -7.88 -5.95
CA THR A 38 -28.90 -8.59 -4.66
C THR A 38 -27.54 -8.93 -4.04
N GLY A 39 -26.43 -8.48 -4.64
CA GLY A 39 -25.07 -8.66 -4.12
C GLY A 39 -24.42 -10.01 -4.42
N VAL A 40 -25.05 -10.86 -5.24
CA VAL A 40 -24.56 -12.20 -5.61
C VAL A 40 -23.68 -12.11 -6.87
N VAL A 41 -22.68 -12.97 -7.00
CA VAL A 41 -21.83 -13.06 -8.21
C VAL A 41 -22.69 -13.30 -9.45
N ALA A 42 -22.47 -12.50 -10.50
CA ALA A 42 -23.21 -12.53 -11.75
C ALA A 42 -22.28 -12.23 -12.95
N ASN A 43 -22.79 -12.50 -14.16
CA ASN A 43 -22.13 -12.13 -15.42
C ASN A 43 -20.68 -12.64 -15.56
N LEU A 44 -20.44 -13.92 -15.24
CA LEU A 44 -19.09 -14.50 -15.40
C LEU A 44 -18.64 -14.41 -16.87
N ARG A 45 -17.38 -14.04 -17.05
CA ARG A 45 -16.66 -13.95 -18.33
C ARG A 45 -15.32 -14.62 -18.19
N GLN A 46 -15.15 -15.76 -18.86
CA GLN A 46 -13.87 -16.47 -18.88
C GLN A 46 -12.84 -15.64 -19.64
N LEU A 47 -11.63 -15.53 -19.10
CA LEU A 47 -10.60 -14.69 -19.71
C LEU A 47 -10.01 -15.30 -20.98
N SER A 48 -9.83 -16.63 -21.03
CA SER A 48 -9.28 -17.29 -22.22
C SER A 48 -9.92 -18.66 -22.43
N LEU A 49 -10.14 -19.04 -23.69
CA LEU A 49 -10.57 -20.39 -24.06
C LEU A 49 -9.39 -21.37 -24.23
N VAL A 50 -8.18 -20.83 -24.40
CA VAL A 50 -6.92 -21.58 -24.56
C VAL A 50 -5.98 -21.30 -23.41
N ASP A 51 -4.95 -22.14 -23.25
CA ASP A 51 -3.94 -21.90 -22.22
C ASP A 51 -3.20 -20.59 -22.51
N TYR A 52 -3.25 -19.69 -21.53
CA TYR A 52 -2.58 -18.40 -21.60
C TYR A 52 -1.87 -18.17 -20.27
N PRO A 53 -0.54 -18.37 -20.20
CA PRO A 53 0.22 -18.16 -18.98
C PRO A 53 0.42 -16.67 -18.72
N LEU A 54 0.04 -16.21 -17.53
CA LEU A 54 0.45 -14.95 -16.95
C LEU A 54 1.60 -15.22 -15.96
N PHE A 55 2.81 -14.79 -16.31
CA PHE A 55 4.01 -15.07 -15.53
C PHE A 55 4.11 -14.15 -14.29
N PRO A 56 4.95 -14.51 -13.31
CA PRO A 56 5.26 -13.64 -12.18
C PRO A 56 5.66 -12.24 -12.60
N SER A 57 5.11 -11.23 -11.92
CA SER A 57 5.36 -9.79 -12.14
C SER A 57 4.88 -9.23 -13.48
N GLU A 58 4.09 -9.98 -14.25
CA GLU A 58 3.48 -9.48 -15.49
C GLU A 58 2.16 -8.75 -15.25
N TYR A 59 1.93 -7.76 -16.11
CA TYR A 59 0.68 -7.02 -16.25
C TYR A 59 -0.05 -7.51 -17.49
N LEU A 60 -1.37 -7.59 -17.45
CA LEU A 60 -2.18 -7.99 -18.59
C LEU A 60 -3.52 -7.26 -18.57
N VAL A 61 -3.88 -6.66 -19.70
CA VAL A 61 -5.15 -5.97 -19.88
C VAL A 61 -6.20 -6.91 -20.48
N VAL A 62 -7.38 -6.92 -19.89
CA VAL A 62 -8.58 -7.56 -20.43
C VAL A 62 -9.55 -6.48 -20.88
N SER A 63 -9.98 -6.53 -22.13
CA SER A 63 -10.94 -5.57 -22.71
C SER A 63 -11.78 -6.26 -23.79
N GLU A 64 -12.80 -5.55 -24.29
CA GLU A 64 -13.58 -5.97 -25.46
C GLU A 64 -12.85 -5.65 -26.78
N ASP A 65 -12.02 -4.60 -26.79
CA ASP A 65 -11.25 -4.20 -27.97
C ASP A 65 -9.89 -3.58 -27.59
N GLU A 66 -8.84 -4.40 -27.61
CA GLU A 66 -7.47 -3.98 -27.39
C GLU A 66 -6.98 -2.91 -28.37
N THR A 67 -7.55 -2.82 -29.58
CA THR A 67 -7.10 -1.86 -30.59
C THR A 67 -7.51 -0.45 -30.19
N ILE A 68 -8.69 -0.30 -29.57
CA ILE A 68 -9.17 0.96 -29.02
C ILE A 68 -8.33 1.36 -27.80
N VAL A 69 -8.05 0.43 -26.88
CA VAL A 69 -7.19 0.72 -25.72
C VAL A 69 -5.80 1.17 -26.14
N LYS A 70 -5.15 0.45 -27.08
CA LYS A 70 -3.82 0.80 -27.61
C LYS A 70 -3.81 2.13 -28.38
N ARG A 71 -4.94 2.56 -28.94
CA ARG A 71 -5.09 3.85 -29.63
C ARG A 71 -5.21 5.01 -28.63
N LEU A 72 -5.96 4.81 -27.55
CA LEU A 72 -6.29 5.87 -26.59
C LEU A 72 -5.25 6.03 -25.47
N TYR A 73 -4.49 4.97 -25.16
CA TYR A 73 -3.54 4.93 -24.06
C TYR A 73 -2.16 4.44 -24.52
N ILE A 74 -1.12 4.83 -23.79
CA ILE A 74 0.24 4.33 -24.02
C ILE A 74 0.30 2.89 -23.49
N ALA A 75 0.37 1.89 -24.37
CA ALA A 75 0.58 0.51 -23.98
C ALA A 75 2.06 0.11 -24.15
N ARG A 76 2.80 -0.10 -23.05
CA ARG A 76 4.24 -0.43 -23.13
C ARG A 76 4.51 -1.85 -23.57
N ASN A 77 3.60 -2.78 -23.33
CA ASN A 77 3.66 -4.15 -23.83
C ASN A 77 2.41 -4.47 -24.66
N PRO A 78 2.43 -4.20 -25.98
CA PRO A 78 1.25 -4.35 -26.84
C PRO A 78 0.80 -5.80 -27.04
N THR A 79 1.55 -6.80 -26.58
CA THR A 79 1.15 -8.21 -26.63
C THR A 79 0.49 -8.72 -25.34
N ALA A 80 0.52 -7.92 -24.27
CA ALA A 80 -0.06 -8.29 -22.98
C ALA A 80 -1.54 -7.92 -22.86
N PHE A 81 -2.33 -8.35 -23.84
CA PHE A 81 -3.75 -8.09 -23.94
C PHE A 81 -4.52 -9.38 -24.19
N VAL A 82 -5.74 -9.41 -23.67
CA VAL A 82 -6.71 -10.46 -23.94
C VAL A 82 -8.04 -9.79 -24.29
N ASN A 83 -8.47 -10.00 -25.53
CA ASN A 83 -9.82 -9.62 -25.96
C ASN A 83 -10.82 -10.68 -25.54
N ILE A 84 -11.91 -10.25 -24.92
CA ILE A 84 -13.08 -11.08 -24.64
C ILE A 84 -14.30 -10.54 -25.37
N SER A 85 -15.31 -11.38 -25.61
CA SER A 85 -16.49 -10.97 -26.37
C SER A 85 -17.37 -9.93 -25.66
N SER A 86 -17.33 -9.90 -24.33
CA SER A 86 -17.94 -8.85 -23.52
C SER A 86 -17.36 -8.87 -22.10
N LEU A 87 -17.22 -7.70 -21.49
CA LEU A 87 -16.96 -7.54 -20.06
C LEU A 87 -18.28 -7.66 -19.26
N PRO A 88 -18.20 -7.99 -17.96
CA PRO A 88 -19.27 -7.62 -17.04
C PRO A 88 -19.50 -6.10 -17.09
N SER A 89 -20.74 -5.66 -16.93
CA SER A 89 -21.03 -4.22 -16.91
C SER A 89 -20.42 -3.55 -15.67
N TYR A 90 -19.69 -2.47 -15.92
CA TYR A 90 -19.08 -1.59 -14.94
C TYR A 90 -19.73 -0.22 -15.09
N SER A 91 -20.23 0.35 -13.99
CA SER A 91 -20.97 1.62 -14.01
C SER A 91 -20.05 2.78 -13.67
N ASP A 92 -20.21 3.87 -14.39
CA ASP A 92 -19.45 5.12 -14.23
C ASP A 92 -19.49 5.67 -12.79
N ASP A 93 -20.54 5.42 -12.00
CA ASP A 93 -20.64 5.93 -10.62
C ASP A 93 -19.92 5.04 -9.59
N LYS A 94 -20.25 3.74 -9.60
CA LYS A 94 -19.76 2.73 -8.67
C LYS A 94 -20.11 1.33 -9.15
N GLY A 95 -19.25 0.38 -8.85
CA GLY A 95 -19.46 -1.00 -9.24
C GLY A 95 -18.53 -1.98 -8.57
N ASN A 96 -18.52 -3.20 -9.09
CA ASN A 96 -17.68 -4.27 -8.60
C ASN A 96 -16.96 -4.97 -9.75
N VAL A 97 -15.67 -5.24 -9.55
CA VAL A 97 -14.88 -6.14 -10.39
C VAL A 97 -14.45 -7.31 -9.54
N LEU A 98 -14.94 -8.50 -9.89
CA LEU A 98 -14.61 -9.75 -9.21
C LEU A 98 -13.71 -10.56 -10.12
N LEU A 99 -12.65 -11.12 -9.55
CA LEU A 99 -11.79 -12.10 -10.22
C LEU A 99 -11.95 -13.44 -9.50
N LEU A 100 -12.40 -14.46 -10.22
CA LEU A 100 -12.61 -15.81 -9.67
C LEU A 100 -11.73 -16.82 -10.39
N ASN A 101 -11.40 -17.91 -9.70
CA ASN A 101 -10.78 -19.08 -10.33
C ASN A 101 -11.84 -20.08 -10.83
N ASN A 102 -11.40 -21.15 -11.50
CA ASN A 102 -12.30 -22.18 -12.06
C ASN A 102 -13.12 -22.95 -11.02
N ALA A 103 -12.73 -22.91 -9.74
CA ALA A 103 -13.46 -23.53 -8.64
C ALA A 103 -14.52 -22.57 -8.04
N GLY A 104 -14.66 -21.37 -8.61
CA GLY A 104 -15.55 -20.32 -8.09
C GLY A 104 -15.01 -19.61 -6.85
N ALA A 105 -13.74 -19.84 -6.47
CA ALA A 105 -13.14 -19.15 -5.35
C ALA A 105 -12.71 -17.73 -5.76
N MET A 106 -12.96 -16.77 -4.87
CA MET A 106 -12.57 -15.37 -5.06
C MET A 106 -11.04 -15.22 -5.02
N VAL A 107 -10.47 -14.65 -6.08
CA VAL A 107 -9.05 -14.29 -6.18
C VAL A 107 -8.85 -12.83 -5.77
N ASP A 108 -9.69 -11.92 -6.27
CA ASP A 108 -9.74 -10.51 -5.86
C ASP A 108 -11.17 -9.95 -6.05
N ASP A 109 -11.50 -8.92 -5.30
CA ASP A 109 -12.85 -8.32 -5.24
C ASP A 109 -12.72 -6.82 -4.97
N LEU A 110 -12.84 -6.03 -6.05
CA LEU A 110 -12.78 -4.58 -6.00
C LEU A 110 -14.20 -4.00 -6.02
N SER A 111 -14.53 -3.21 -5.01
CA SER A 111 -15.69 -2.33 -4.99
C SER A 111 -15.23 -0.88 -5.19
N TYR A 112 -15.38 -0.33 -6.40
CA TYR A 112 -14.90 1.00 -6.74
C TYR A 112 -16.01 2.04 -6.71
N SER A 113 -15.62 3.32 -6.69
CA SER A 113 -16.50 4.47 -6.92
C SER A 113 -15.74 5.54 -7.67
N GLU A 114 -16.42 6.29 -8.56
CA GLU A 114 -15.84 7.46 -9.22
C GLU A 114 -15.24 8.48 -8.24
N LYS A 115 -15.75 8.52 -7.01
CA LYS A 115 -15.29 9.43 -5.95
C LYS A 115 -13.88 9.11 -5.45
N TRP A 116 -13.27 8.02 -5.92
CA TRP A 116 -11.87 7.68 -5.65
C TRP A 116 -10.92 8.38 -6.62
N HIS A 117 -11.44 9.04 -7.67
CA HIS A 117 -10.63 9.94 -8.47
C HIS A 117 -10.14 11.13 -7.64
N PHE A 118 -9.03 11.72 -8.09
CA PHE A 118 -8.48 12.91 -7.45
C PHE A 118 -9.50 14.06 -7.58
N ALA A 119 -9.82 14.70 -6.46
CA ALA A 119 -10.93 15.65 -6.36
C ALA A 119 -10.81 16.90 -7.26
N LEU A 120 -9.63 17.18 -7.81
CA LEU A 120 -9.38 18.31 -8.73
C LEU A 120 -9.41 17.89 -10.22
N ILE A 121 -9.82 16.66 -10.52
CA ILE A 121 -10.09 16.25 -11.90
C ILE A 121 -11.52 16.66 -12.23
N ASP A 122 -11.66 17.64 -13.12
CA ASP A 122 -12.97 18.19 -13.53
C ASP A 122 -13.78 17.22 -14.40
N ASN A 123 -13.09 16.41 -15.21
CA ASN A 123 -13.69 15.36 -16.03
C ASN A 123 -12.89 14.06 -15.86
N ASN A 124 -13.53 13.04 -15.29
CA ASN A 124 -12.95 11.71 -15.06
C ASN A 124 -13.12 10.76 -16.26
N GLU A 125 -13.76 11.20 -17.34
CA GLU A 125 -13.91 10.42 -18.58
C GLU A 125 -12.54 10.10 -19.20
N GLY A 126 -12.30 8.81 -19.43
CA GLY A 126 -11.05 8.27 -19.92
C GLY A 126 -9.93 8.22 -18.88
N VAL A 127 -10.21 8.46 -17.60
CA VAL A 127 -9.20 8.37 -16.52
C VAL A 127 -9.34 7.05 -15.79
N ALA A 128 -8.29 6.23 -15.79
CA ALA A 128 -8.30 4.98 -15.05
C ALA A 128 -8.09 5.20 -13.54
N LEU A 129 -8.65 4.29 -12.72
CA LEU A 129 -8.27 4.12 -11.33
C LEU A 129 -7.12 3.12 -11.23
N GLU A 130 -6.03 3.57 -10.63
CA GLU A 130 -4.82 2.78 -10.40
C GLU A 130 -4.67 2.44 -8.92
N ARG A 131 -4.32 1.19 -8.64
CA ARG A 131 -3.90 0.75 -7.30
C ARG A 131 -2.50 1.28 -6.99
N ILE A 132 -2.32 1.91 -5.83
CA ILE A 132 -1.05 2.51 -5.40
C ILE A 132 -0.07 1.42 -4.93
N ASN A 133 -0.50 0.57 -4.01
CA ASN A 133 0.28 -0.55 -3.48
C ASN A 133 -0.46 -1.88 -3.72
N PRO A 134 0.08 -2.79 -4.56
CA PRO A 134 -0.56 -4.07 -4.85
C PRO A 134 -0.61 -5.04 -3.66
N ASN A 135 0.14 -4.78 -2.59
CA ASN A 135 0.12 -5.58 -1.36
C ASN A 135 -0.83 -5.05 -0.28
N ALA A 136 -1.32 -3.82 -0.41
CA ALA A 136 -2.32 -3.27 0.50
C ALA A 136 -3.73 -3.80 0.17
N ALA A 137 -4.67 -3.73 1.11
CA ALA A 137 -6.03 -4.27 0.95
C ALA A 137 -6.76 -3.68 -0.28
N THR A 138 -7.44 -4.53 -1.06
CA THR A 138 -8.11 -4.12 -2.31
C THR A 138 -9.17 -3.06 -2.08
N ASN A 139 -10.01 -3.20 -1.06
CA ASN A 139 -11.11 -2.27 -0.79
C ASN A 139 -10.72 -1.07 0.09
N ASN A 140 -9.42 -0.84 0.32
CA ASN A 140 -8.98 0.40 0.95
C ASN A 140 -9.01 1.52 -0.09
N LYS A 141 -9.96 2.47 0.03
CA LYS A 141 -10.07 3.62 -0.87
C LYS A 141 -8.78 4.44 -0.98
N ASP A 142 -7.98 4.53 0.09
CA ASP A 142 -6.77 5.35 0.11
C ASP A 142 -5.60 4.66 -0.64
N ASN A 143 -5.82 3.43 -1.11
CA ASN A 143 -4.90 2.65 -1.93
C ASN A 143 -5.23 2.74 -3.44
N TRP A 144 -6.17 3.60 -3.82
CA TRP A 144 -6.54 3.83 -5.21
C TRP A 144 -6.57 5.33 -5.49
N THR A 145 -6.16 5.71 -6.69
CA THR A 145 -6.28 7.10 -7.15
C THR A 145 -6.25 7.14 -8.67
N SER A 146 -6.41 8.33 -9.24
CA SER A 146 -6.39 8.54 -10.68
C SER A 146 -5.00 8.31 -11.28
N ALA A 147 -4.98 7.66 -12.43
CA ALA A 147 -3.80 7.61 -13.29
C ALA A 147 -3.28 9.03 -13.59
N ALA A 148 -1.95 9.18 -13.63
CA ALA A 148 -1.31 10.46 -13.86
C ALA A 148 -1.55 10.96 -15.30
N LYS A 149 -1.74 12.28 -15.45
CA LYS A 149 -1.85 12.94 -16.75
C LYS A 149 -0.64 12.66 -17.64
N ASP A 150 0.57 12.72 -17.08
CA ASP A 150 1.82 12.49 -17.83
C ASP A 150 2.01 11.04 -18.28
N ALA A 151 1.26 10.11 -17.69
CA ALA A 151 1.18 8.72 -18.14
C ALA A 151 0.09 8.52 -19.21
N GLY A 152 -0.69 9.55 -19.55
CA GLY A 152 -1.80 9.46 -20.49
C GLY A 152 -3.13 9.03 -19.85
N TYR A 153 -3.29 9.24 -18.54
CA TYR A 153 -4.51 8.88 -17.78
C TYR A 153 -4.84 7.37 -17.71
N GLY A 154 -3.86 6.51 -18.02
CA GLY A 154 -3.91 5.07 -17.79
C GLY A 154 -2.54 4.45 -18.08
N THR A 155 -2.25 3.28 -17.51
CA THR A 155 -0.96 2.58 -17.67
C THR A 155 -1.10 1.14 -18.14
N PRO A 156 -1.92 0.87 -19.18
CA PRO A 156 -2.17 -0.48 -19.62
C PRO A 156 -0.86 -1.20 -19.97
N THR A 157 -0.72 -2.41 -19.46
CA THR A 157 0.37 -3.37 -19.64
C THR A 157 1.70 -3.05 -18.96
N TYR A 158 1.72 -2.11 -18.00
CA TYR A 158 2.90 -1.85 -17.19
C TYR A 158 2.54 -1.29 -15.81
N GLN A 159 3.58 -1.03 -15.02
CA GLN A 159 3.43 -0.51 -13.67
C GLN A 159 2.67 0.82 -13.63
N ASN A 160 1.65 0.86 -12.76
CA ASN A 160 0.85 2.05 -12.42
C ASN A 160 1.70 3.30 -12.23
N SER A 161 1.25 4.42 -12.78
CA SER A 161 1.87 5.73 -12.62
C SER A 161 1.85 6.22 -11.17
N GLN A 162 0.84 5.78 -10.41
CA GLN A 162 0.68 6.02 -8.98
C GLN A 162 1.34 4.97 -8.11
N PHE A 163 2.03 4.00 -8.71
CA PHE A 163 2.67 2.91 -7.98
C PHE A 163 3.61 3.47 -6.92
N ARG A 164 3.31 3.10 -5.67
CA ARG A 164 4.25 3.21 -4.58
C ARG A 164 4.35 1.83 -3.96
N GLN A 165 5.50 1.20 -4.19
CA GLN A 165 5.90 0.15 -3.29
C GLN A 165 6.17 0.84 -1.97
N ASP A 166 5.31 0.60 -0.98
CA ASP A 166 5.79 0.65 0.38
C ASP A 166 6.89 -0.40 0.42
N LEU A 167 8.11 0.04 0.21
CA LEU A 167 9.28 -0.69 0.61
C LEU A 167 9.27 -0.57 2.12
N GLN A 168 8.36 -1.30 2.75
CA GLN A 168 8.24 -1.41 4.18
C GLN A 168 9.60 -1.88 4.63
N VAL A 169 10.43 -0.95 5.09
CA VAL A 169 11.65 -1.28 5.79
C VAL A 169 11.19 -2.20 6.93
N GLN A 170 11.54 -3.48 6.82
CA GLN A 170 11.05 -4.48 7.75
C GLN A 170 11.77 -4.29 9.07
N GLY A 171 11.00 -4.30 10.16
CA GLY A 171 11.53 -4.01 11.47
C GLY A 171 10.42 -3.63 12.43
N ASP A 172 10.60 -4.07 13.67
CA ASP A 172 9.68 -3.83 14.78
C ASP A 172 10.40 -3.02 15.85
N ILE A 173 9.69 -2.04 16.41
CA ILE A 173 10.11 -1.25 17.57
C ILE A 173 9.06 -1.42 18.65
N THR A 174 9.48 -1.86 19.83
CA THR A 174 8.62 -1.97 21.03
C THR A 174 9.20 -1.15 22.16
N ILE A 175 8.33 -0.58 23.00
CA ILE A 175 8.74 0.24 24.15
C ILE A 175 8.06 -0.28 25.40
N THR A 176 8.85 -0.52 26.43
CA THR A 176 8.35 -0.97 27.74
C THR A 176 9.16 -0.36 28.88
N PRO A 177 8.49 0.11 29.96
CA PRO A 177 7.05 0.29 30.10
C PRO A 177 6.52 1.50 29.28
N GLU A 178 5.20 1.63 29.15
CA GLU A 178 4.57 2.83 28.56
C GLU A 178 4.48 4.01 29.54
N VAL A 179 4.53 3.73 30.84
CA VAL A 179 4.56 4.72 31.93
C VAL A 179 5.76 4.39 32.82
N PHE A 180 6.55 5.40 33.16
CA PHE A 180 7.79 5.20 33.93
C PHE A 180 8.02 6.35 34.92
N SER A 181 8.71 6.06 36.03
CA SER A 181 8.97 6.97 37.15
C SER A 181 10.45 6.92 37.57
N PRO A 182 11.31 7.81 37.04
CA PRO A 182 12.73 7.87 37.37
C PRO A 182 12.99 8.42 38.78
N ASP A 183 12.74 7.63 39.82
CA ASP A 183 13.01 7.96 41.23
C ASP A 183 14.17 7.14 41.84
N ASN A 184 14.80 6.30 41.03
CA ASN A 184 15.96 5.46 41.31
C ASN A 184 15.68 4.42 42.40
N ASP A 185 14.45 3.89 42.42
CA ASP A 185 14.01 2.83 43.33
C ASP A 185 14.20 1.41 42.75
N GLY A 186 14.63 1.31 41.49
CA GLY A 186 14.84 0.05 40.76
C GLY A 186 13.61 -0.43 39.98
N PHE A 187 12.49 0.29 40.01
CA PHE A 187 11.22 -0.06 39.38
C PHE A 187 10.80 1.02 38.38
N ASP A 188 10.68 0.64 37.10
CA ASP A 188 10.25 1.54 36.02
C ASP A 188 11.00 2.88 35.97
N ASP A 189 12.30 2.87 36.27
CA ASP A 189 13.17 4.06 36.26
C ASP A 189 13.46 4.62 34.85
N PHE A 190 13.27 3.79 33.82
CA PHE A 190 13.53 4.14 32.43
C PHE A 190 12.61 3.33 31.51
N ILE A 191 12.35 3.87 30.33
CA ILE A 191 11.80 3.09 29.23
C ILE A 191 12.93 2.33 28.52
N THR A 192 12.60 1.15 28.02
CA THR A 192 13.46 0.37 27.13
C THR A 192 12.83 0.30 25.75
N ILE A 193 13.57 0.74 24.74
CA ILE A 193 13.21 0.74 23.32
C ILE A 193 13.91 -0.45 22.68
N THR A 194 13.16 -1.50 22.36
CA THR A 194 13.69 -2.72 21.77
C THR A 194 13.44 -2.71 20.27
N TYR A 195 14.45 -3.06 19.48
CA TYR A 195 14.31 -3.23 18.04
C TYR A 195 14.55 -4.68 17.61
N ARG A 196 13.85 -5.10 16.55
CA ARG A 196 14.09 -6.34 15.82
C ARG A 196 14.08 -6.08 14.32
N PHE A 197 15.16 -6.39 13.64
CA PHE A 197 15.38 -6.20 12.21
C PHE A 197 15.65 -7.54 11.51
N PRO A 198 15.34 -7.68 10.21
CA PRO A 198 15.54 -8.92 9.46
C PRO A 198 17.03 -9.24 9.23
N GLN A 199 17.89 -8.23 9.21
CA GLN A 199 19.32 -8.37 8.97
C GLN A 199 20.11 -7.26 9.67
N ASN A 200 21.42 -7.46 9.79
CA ASN A 200 22.33 -6.46 10.36
C ASN A 200 22.53 -5.27 9.42
N GLY A 201 23.00 -4.15 9.99
CA GLY A 201 23.45 -2.98 9.24
C GLY A 201 22.35 -1.94 8.99
N TYR A 202 21.16 -2.14 9.57
CA TYR A 202 20.14 -1.09 9.63
C TYR A 202 20.68 0.10 10.43
N ILE A 203 20.35 1.31 10.02
CA ILE A 203 20.69 2.53 10.76
C ILE A 203 19.45 3.00 11.51
N MET A 204 19.59 3.38 12.78
CA MET A 204 18.49 3.89 13.59
C MET A 204 18.79 5.25 14.21
N ASN A 205 17.80 6.15 14.15
CA ASN A 205 17.73 7.40 14.89
C ASN A 205 16.60 7.30 15.92
N VAL A 206 16.84 7.79 17.13
CA VAL A 206 15.83 7.81 18.18
C VAL A 206 15.83 9.19 18.84
N THR A 207 14.71 9.89 18.72
CA THR A 207 14.52 11.24 19.27
C THR A 207 13.25 11.28 20.11
N VAL A 208 13.34 11.91 21.27
CA VAL A 208 12.22 12.12 22.18
C VAL A 208 11.67 13.53 21.97
N PHE A 209 10.36 13.63 21.85
CA PHE A 209 9.62 14.87 21.67
C PHE A 209 8.65 15.10 22.83
N ASP A 210 8.48 16.36 23.24
CA ASP A 210 7.43 16.75 24.16
C ASP A 210 6.04 16.73 23.49
N ALA A 211 4.97 16.97 24.27
CA ALA A 211 3.60 17.01 23.79
C ALA A 211 3.32 18.08 22.71
N ASN A 212 4.19 19.10 22.59
CA ASN A 212 4.10 20.14 21.56
C ASN A 212 4.92 19.81 20.30
N GLY A 213 5.55 18.63 20.25
CA GLY A 213 6.39 18.22 19.13
C GLY A 213 7.78 18.88 19.11
N ARG A 214 8.27 19.40 20.24
CA ARG A 214 9.64 19.93 20.34
C ARG A 214 10.60 18.81 20.73
N PRO A 215 11.76 18.66 20.06
CA PRO A 215 12.74 17.65 20.43
C PRO A 215 13.36 18.03 21.78
N VAL A 216 13.35 17.09 22.73
CA VAL A 216 13.89 17.28 24.08
C VAL A 216 15.12 16.42 24.36
N ARG A 217 15.27 15.29 23.65
CA ARG A 217 16.40 14.38 23.80
C ARG A 217 16.68 13.66 22.47
N ALA A 218 17.92 13.62 22.03
CA ALA A 218 18.37 12.71 20.98
C ALA A 218 19.07 11.51 21.63
N LEU A 219 18.36 10.38 21.78
CA LEU A 219 18.92 9.17 22.38
C LEU A 219 20.00 8.54 21.51
N GLN A 220 19.77 8.56 20.20
CA GLN A 220 20.70 7.99 19.25
C GLN A 220 20.63 8.70 17.90
N ARG A 221 21.79 8.89 17.28
CA ARG A 221 21.94 9.38 15.91
C ARG A 221 22.78 8.39 15.13
N ASN A 222 22.25 7.92 14.01
CA ASN A 222 22.85 7.00 13.06
C ASN A 222 23.47 5.75 13.71
N ALA A 223 22.78 5.11 14.66
CA ALA A 223 23.27 3.84 15.20
C ALA A 223 23.21 2.76 14.14
N ILE A 224 24.34 2.10 13.90
CA ILE A 224 24.38 0.86 13.13
C ILE A 224 23.92 -0.27 14.04
N CYS A 225 22.79 -0.87 13.71
CA CYS A 225 22.12 -1.88 14.51
C CYS A 225 22.39 -3.29 13.99
N GLY A 226 22.54 -4.25 14.91
CA GLY A 226 22.39 -5.67 14.62
C GLY A 226 20.92 -6.06 14.39
N GLN A 227 20.62 -7.36 14.32
CA GLN A 227 19.25 -7.86 14.20
C GLN A 227 18.37 -7.54 15.41
N THR A 228 18.94 -7.47 16.61
CA THR A 228 18.20 -7.09 17.83
C THR A 228 19.06 -6.22 18.73
N GLY A 229 18.42 -5.44 19.59
CA GLY A 229 19.10 -4.63 20.60
C GLY A 229 18.14 -3.66 21.27
N THR A 230 18.69 -2.83 22.16
CA THR A 230 17.89 -1.93 22.99
C THR A 230 18.55 -0.56 23.17
N PHE A 231 17.72 0.47 23.37
CA PHE A 231 18.10 1.78 23.89
C PHE A 231 17.26 2.10 25.12
N ARG A 232 17.72 3.00 25.98
CA ARG A 232 17.00 3.40 27.19
C ARG A 232 16.82 4.90 27.27
N TRP A 233 15.77 5.33 27.94
CA TRP A 233 15.55 6.73 28.29
C TRP A 233 15.05 6.87 29.72
N ASP A 234 15.71 7.75 30.45
CA ASP A 234 15.60 8.01 31.88
C ASP A 234 14.78 9.27 32.21
N GLY A 235 14.08 9.85 31.22
CA GLY A 235 13.28 11.06 31.41
C GLY A 235 14.09 12.36 31.45
N LEU A 236 15.38 12.31 31.09
CA LEU A 236 16.23 13.50 31.02
C LEU A 236 16.28 14.09 29.60
N ASN A 237 16.54 15.40 29.52
CA ASN A 237 16.80 16.10 28.26
C ASN A 237 18.27 15.97 27.82
N ASP A 238 18.65 16.54 26.66
CA ASP A 238 20.04 16.50 26.15
C ASP A 238 21.09 17.12 27.10
N LYS A 239 20.68 18.01 28.00
CA LYS A 239 21.53 18.64 29.03
C LYS A 239 21.51 17.89 30.36
N PHE A 240 20.93 16.68 30.40
CA PHE A 240 20.72 15.87 31.61
C PHE A 240 19.83 16.55 32.67
N GLY A 241 19.02 17.52 32.25
CA GLY A 241 18.03 18.16 33.12
C GLY A 241 16.73 17.35 33.15
N LYS A 242 16.07 17.34 34.32
CA LYS A 242 14.75 16.72 34.48
C LYS A 242 13.71 17.38 33.58
N LEU A 243 12.89 16.57 32.94
CA LEU A 243 11.78 17.04 32.15
C LEU A 243 10.48 17.10 32.98
N PRO A 244 9.51 17.96 32.61
CA PRO A 244 8.20 17.97 33.23
C PRO A 244 7.49 16.61 33.15
N LEU A 245 6.62 16.32 34.11
CA LEU A 245 5.75 15.15 34.04
C LEU A 245 4.75 15.30 32.89
N GLY A 246 4.41 14.19 32.24
CA GLY A 246 3.43 14.18 31.17
C GLY A 246 3.76 13.25 30.01
N PRO A 247 3.00 13.33 28.90
CA PRO A 247 3.20 12.50 27.73
C PRO A 247 4.39 12.98 26.88
N TYR A 248 5.12 12.01 26.33
CA TYR A 248 6.22 12.18 25.41
C TYR A 248 6.07 11.24 24.21
N ILE A 249 6.65 11.63 23.08
CA ILE A 249 6.68 10.79 21.87
C ILE A 249 8.12 10.34 21.64
N ILE A 250 8.31 9.02 21.62
CA ILE A 250 9.53 8.40 21.11
C ILE A 250 9.36 8.25 19.61
N PHE A 251 10.15 9.01 18.86
CA PHE A 251 10.18 8.97 17.41
C PHE A 251 11.43 8.22 16.95
N THR A 252 11.21 7.12 16.26
CA THR A 252 12.27 6.26 15.76
C THR A 252 12.25 6.24 14.24
N GLU A 253 13.39 6.53 13.62
CA GLU A 253 13.59 6.35 12.18
C GLU A 253 14.56 5.20 11.94
N ILE A 254 14.19 4.25 11.09
CA ILE A 254 15.06 3.16 10.68
C ILE A 254 15.34 3.26 9.18
N PHE A 255 16.59 3.00 8.82
CA PHE A 255 17.08 3.00 7.45
C PHE A 255 17.63 1.60 7.15
N ASN A 256 17.21 1.00 6.04
CA ASN A 256 17.81 -0.26 5.58
C ASN A 256 19.08 0.00 4.74
N LEU A 257 19.73 -1.08 4.30
CA LEU A 257 20.94 -1.02 3.48
C LEU A 257 20.72 -0.37 2.11
N GLU A 258 19.48 -0.32 1.64
CA GLU A 258 19.08 0.34 0.40
C GLU A 258 18.70 1.83 0.60
N GLY A 259 18.92 2.38 1.80
CA GLY A 259 18.68 3.79 2.14
C GLY A 259 17.21 4.16 2.34
N LYS A 260 16.31 3.18 2.41
CA LYS A 260 14.86 3.39 2.57
C LYS A 260 14.52 3.57 4.04
N VAL A 261 13.47 4.35 4.32
CA VAL A 261 13.13 4.80 5.69
C VAL A 261 11.77 4.29 6.15
N LYS A 262 11.69 3.80 7.39
CA LYS A 262 10.42 3.62 8.12
C LYS A 262 10.48 4.35 9.45
N ARG A 263 9.32 4.86 9.89
CA ARG A 263 9.19 5.71 11.07
C ARG A 263 8.20 5.12 12.05
N PHE A 264 8.52 5.20 13.33
CA PHE A 264 7.66 4.79 14.44
C PHE A 264 7.42 5.98 15.36
N LYS A 265 6.21 6.06 15.90
CA LYS A 265 5.81 7.03 16.91
C LYS A 265 5.16 6.26 18.04
N ASN A 266 5.82 6.21 19.18
CA ASN A 266 5.33 5.53 20.36
C ASN A 266 5.15 6.56 21.47
N GLN A 267 3.97 6.60 22.08
CA GLN A 267 3.70 7.47 23.21
C GLN A 267 4.16 6.80 24.50
N VAL A 268 4.78 7.58 25.40
CA VAL A 268 5.11 7.17 26.77
C VAL A 268 4.73 8.27 27.74
N VAL A 269 4.60 7.95 29.02
CA VAL A 269 4.27 8.92 30.08
C VAL A 269 5.37 8.93 31.14
N LEU A 270 5.97 10.11 31.34
CA LEU A 270 6.87 10.37 32.47
C LEU A 270 6.00 10.74 33.69
N ALA A 271 6.02 9.90 34.71
CA ALA A 271 5.21 10.04 35.91
C ALA A 271 6.07 10.24 37.15
N ARG A 272 5.41 10.60 38.25
CA ARG A 272 5.98 10.54 39.60
C ARG A 272 5.26 9.44 40.35
N ARG A 273 6.00 8.63 41.10
CA ARG A 273 5.41 7.64 42.01
C ARG A 273 4.51 8.36 43.02
N LEU A 274 3.31 7.82 43.22
CA LEU A 274 2.38 8.26 44.28
C LEU A 274 2.78 7.65 45.62
#